data_AF-A0A352DLK3-F1
#
_entry.id   AF-A0A352DLK3-F1
#
_cell.length_a   1.000
_cell.length_b   1.000
_cell.length_c   1.000
_cell.angle_alpha   90.00
_cell.angle_beta   90.00
_cell.angle_gamma   90.00
#
_symmetry.space_group_name_H-M   'P 1'
#
loop_
_entity.id
_entity.type
_entity.pdbx_description
1 polymer ?
#
loop_
_entity_poly.entity_id
_entity_poly.type
_entity_poly.pdbx_seq_one_letter_code
_entity_poly.pdbx_strand_id
1 'polypeptide(L)'
;MKNNNNFISTIAAMAAAMTVAASAVSCSAPAVSESGTDDSSAAVSAVSDDTSETSAALEADSLSNTPKTSDSELFSKRDLDPSYTEVTAAITLSGDTASADGQGVQISGSSVTITQEGIYLISGTLNDGQIIVNADKAKVQLVLDGADITSKTSAAILGTDSDKIFITLAEGSKNTLTGGNADSETPACIFSSDSLTFNGSGSLTVNSDADGIRSKDDIVITGGNITVNAAADGIKGKDYIAAAGGNITVNAGEDGIKSTNAVDEGMGFIYIEDGTFVIESGNDGIQAETDLNISGGDFTVTSGGGSSESAKTHSDFGFG
;
A
#
# COMPACT_ATOMS: atom_id res chain seq x y z
N MET A 1 24.76 -38.02 42.52
CA MET A 1 24.41 -36.79 43.26
C MET A 1 23.21 -36.17 42.55
N LYS A 2 22.11 -35.89 43.26
CA LYS A 2 21.54 -34.54 43.47
C LYS A 2 21.56 -33.65 42.20
N ASN A 3 20.48 -33.11 41.62
CA ASN A 3 19.15 -32.61 42.02
C ASN A 3 19.06 -31.13 41.62
N ASN A 4 17.84 -30.65 41.33
CA ASN A 4 17.42 -29.24 41.24
C ASN A 4 17.87 -28.49 39.95
N ASN A 5 17.09 -27.57 39.38
CA ASN A 5 15.79 -27.02 39.83
C ASN A 5 14.83 -26.65 38.69
N ASN A 6 13.54 -26.55 39.00
CA ASN A 6 12.45 -26.12 38.11
C ASN A 6 12.26 -24.59 38.15
N PHE A 7 11.64 -24.01 37.11
CA PHE A 7 10.65 -22.92 37.15
C PHE A 7 10.08 -22.66 35.71
N ILE A 8 8.99 -21.92 35.47
CA ILE A 8 8.16 -21.14 36.40
C ILE A 8 6.67 -21.56 36.49
N SER A 9 5.74 -20.88 35.80
CA SER A 9 4.29 -20.88 36.11
C SER A 9 3.38 -20.65 34.90
N THR A 10 2.22 -21.32 34.95
CA THR A 10 0.92 -20.98 34.35
C THR A 10 0.56 -19.49 34.41
N ILE A 11 -0.19 -19.01 33.40
CA ILE A 11 -1.08 -17.83 33.46
C ILE A 11 -2.51 -18.29 33.14
N ALA A 12 -3.52 -17.67 33.77
CA ALA A 12 -4.93 -18.05 33.64
C ALA A 12 -5.71 -17.11 32.72
N ALA A 13 -6.59 -17.66 31.88
CA ALA A 13 -7.57 -16.89 31.12
C ALA A 13 -8.77 -16.52 32.01
N MET A 14 -9.13 -15.24 32.07
CA MET A 14 -10.30 -14.75 32.81
C MET A 14 -11.35 -14.20 31.84
N ALA A 15 -12.35 -15.01 31.50
CA ALA A 15 -13.44 -14.60 30.63
C ALA A 15 -14.46 -13.74 31.38
N ALA A 16 -14.77 -12.56 30.84
CA ALA A 16 -15.81 -11.67 31.34
C ALA A 16 -16.89 -11.49 30.26
N ALA A 17 -18.01 -12.21 30.39
CA ALA A 17 -19.19 -11.98 29.57
C ALA A 17 -20.06 -10.87 30.19
N MET A 18 -20.55 -9.94 29.37
CA MET A 18 -21.48 -8.91 29.82
C MET A 18 -22.62 -8.75 28.79
N THR A 19 -23.87 -8.91 29.24
CA THR A 19 -25.04 -9.03 28.36
C THR A 19 -26.20 -8.22 28.93
N VAL A 20 -26.37 -6.97 28.45
CA VAL A 20 -27.44 -6.03 28.84
C VAL A 20 -27.68 -5.09 27.65
N ALA A 21 -28.89 -4.74 27.23
CA ALA A 21 -30.20 -5.42 27.33
C ALA A 21 -31.11 -4.83 26.23
N ALA A 22 -32.11 -5.58 25.76
CA ALA A 22 -33.16 -5.04 24.90
C ALA A 22 -34.32 -4.47 25.73
N SER A 23 -34.82 -3.29 25.34
CA SER A 23 -36.14 -2.79 25.75
C SER A 23 -36.78 -2.05 24.57
N ALA A 24 -38.11 -2.09 24.49
CA ALA A 24 -38.85 -1.62 23.32
C ALA A 24 -40.29 -1.22 23.67
N VAL A 25 -40.96 -0.58 22.69
CA VAL A 25 -42.40 -0.32 22.60
C VAL A 25 -42.94 0.87 23.42
N SER A 26 -43.97 1.50 22.83
CA SER A 26 -44.93 2.48 23.41
C SER A 26 -44.49 3.97 23.42
N CYS A 27 -45.36 4.95 23.17
CA CYS A 27 -46.76 4.87 22.69
C CYS A 27 -47.26 6.16 22.01
N SER A 28 -48.27 5.99 21.14
CA SER A 28 -49.37 6.92 20.77
C SER A 28 -49.13 8.44 20.62
N ALA A 29 -49.45 8.95 19.43
CA ALA A 29 -50.07 10.28 19.27
C ALA A 29 -51.54 10.28 19.75
N PRO A 30 -52.16 11.45 19.94
CA PRO A 30 -53.21 11.83 18.97
C PRO A 30 -53.19 13.32 18.57
N ALA A 31 -54.03 13.66 17.58
CA ALA A 31 -54.02 14.94 16.86
C ALA A 31 -55.04 15.98 17.33
N VAL A 32 -54.76 17.26 17.02
CA VAL A 32 -55.67 18.39 16.69
C VAL A 32 -54.78 19.55 16.19
N SER A 33 -55.17 20.51 15.34
CA SER A 33 -56.14 20.63 14.22
C SER A 33 -56.01 22.05 13.62
N GLU A 34 -56.77 22.40 12.57
CA GLU A 34 -56.89 23.74 11.94
C GLU A 34 -55.73 24.20 11.02
N SER A 35 -55.90 25.12 10.05
CA SER A 35 -57.04 25.38 9.11
C SER A 35 -56.63 26.40 8.01
N GLY A 36 -57.12 26.23 6.77
CA GLY A 36 -57.03 27.16 5.62
C GLY A 36 -56.07 26.71 4.51
N THR A 37 -56.35 26.75 3.18
CA THR A 37 -57.06 27.69 2.26
C THR A 37 -56.33 29.03 2.11
N ASP A 38 -56.01 29.60 0.94
CA ASP A 38 -56.21 29.31 -0.51
C ASP A 38 -55.20 30.19 -1.32
N ASP A 39 -54.85 30.05 -2.60
CA ASP A 39 -54.97 29.02 -3.66
C ASP A 39 -54.11 29.47 -4.90
N SER A 40 -54.00 28.65 -5.96
CA SER A 40 -53.70 29.02 -7.36
C SER A 40 -52.28 29.49 -7.77
N SER A 41 -51.57 28.56 -8.43
CA SER A 41 -51.18 28.64 -9.85
C SER A 41 -50.49 29.89 -10.43
N ALA A 42 -49.27 29.68 -10.95
CA ALA A 42 -49.00 29.84 -12.39
C ALA A 42 -47.67 29.17 -12.80
N ALA A 43 -47.58 28.66 -14.03
CA ALA A 43 -46.33 28.19 -14.62
C ALA A 43 -46.02 28.94 -15.94
N VAL A 44 -44.82 29.51 -16.04
CA VAL A 44 -44.14 29.90 -17.27
C VAL A 44 -42.66 29.58 -17.07
N SER A 45 -42.07 28.65 -17.82
CA SER A 45 -41.76 28.64 -19.28
C SER A 45 -40.37 29.24 -19.56
N ALA A 46 -39.66 28.63 -20.49
CA ALA A 46 -38.20 28.71 -20.58
C ALA A 46 -37.67 29.99 -21.25
N VAL A 47 -36.40 30.29 -20.94
CA VAL A 47 -35.50 31.01 -21.85
C VAL A 47 -34.33 30.07 -22.18
N SER A 48 -34.02 29.94 -23.46
CA SER A 48 -32.79 29.34 -23.94
C SER A 48 -31.77 30.46 -24.13
N ASP A 49 -30.49 30.16 -23.88
CA ASP A 49 -29.39 30.96 -24.43
C ASP A 49 -28.41 30.03 -25.14
N ASP A 50 -27.84 30.49 -26.24
CA ASP A 50 -27.01 29.73 -27.18
C ASP A 50 -25.85 30.62 -27.60
N THR A 51 -24.62 30.19 -27.32
CA THR A 51 -23.41 30.79 -27.89
C THR A 51 -22.35 29.71 -28.04
N SER A 52 -21.81 29.61 -29.25
CA SER A 52 -20.88 28.54 -29.66
C SER A 52 -19.45 29.05 -29.84
N GLU A 53 -18.52 28.08 -29.94
CA GLU A 53 -17.11 28.24 -30.35
C GLU A 53 -16.19 28.92 -29.29
N THR A 54 -14.87 28.70 -29.26
CA THR A 54 -13.96 28.13 -30.28
C THR A 54 -12.91 27.19 -29.65
N SER A 55 -12.36 26.27 -30.43
CA SER A 55 -11.22 25.43 -30.02
C SER A 55 -9.93 26.24 -29.83
N ALA A 56 -9.18 25.93 -28.78
CA ALA A 56 -7.78 26.29 -28.62
C ALA A 56 -7.00 25.01 -28.25
N ALA A 57 -6.11 24.56 -29.15
CA ALA A 57 -5.21 23.46 -28.84
C ALA A 57 -4.14 23.94 -27.85
N LEU A 58 -3.96 23.21 -26.75
CA LEU A 58 -2.83 23.39 -25.84
C LEU A 58 -1.75 22.39 -26.26
N GLU A 59 -0.61 22.91 -26.71
CA GLU A 59 0.59 22.12 -26.98
C GLU A 59 1.03 21.41 -25.69
N ALA A 60 1.33 20.11 -25.77
CA ALA A 60 1.88 19.36 -24.65
C ALA A 60 3.37 19.71 -24.49
N ASP A 61 3.71 20.55 -23.51
CA ASP A 61 5.10 20.89 -23.23
C ASP A 61 5.85 19.66 -22.69
N SER A 62 7.02 19.38 -23.26
CA SER A 62 7.76 18.16 -22.98
C SER A 62 8.59 18.33 -21.71
N LEU A 63 8.07 17.86 -20.57
CA LEU A 63 8.78 17.91 -19.29
C LEU A 63 10.16 17.26 -19.40
N SER A 64 11.19 18.06 -19.12
CA SER A 64 12.59 17.66 -19.14
C SER A 64 12.86 16.66 -18.02
N ASN A 65 13.34 15.46 -18.36
CA ASN A 65 13.76 14.45 -17.39
C ASN A 65 15.12 14.80 -16.75
N THR A 66 15.16 15.92 -16.03
CA THR A 66 16.24 16.29 -15.10
C THR A 66 15.96 15.69 -13.72
N PRO A 67 16.90 14.99 -13.08
CA PRO A 67 16.70 14.48 -11.72
C PRO A 67 16.40 15.61 -10.73
N LYS A 68 15.16 15.65 -10.24
CA LYS A 68 14.74 16.50 -9.13
C LYS A 68 15.35 15.93 -7.86
N THR A 69 16.25 16.66 -7.22
CA THR A 69 16.81 16.26 -5.92
C THR A 69 15.79 16.58 -4.83
N SER A 70 15.23 15.55 -4.19
CA SER A 70 14.48 15.70 -2.96
C SER A 70 15.36 16.32 -1.88
N ASP A 71 14.90 17.39 -1.25
CA ASP A 71 15.61 18.09 -0.16
C ASP A 71 15.16 17.59 1.24
N SER A 72 14.20 16.67 1.31
CA SER A 72 13.73 16.04 2.55
C SER A 72 14.68 14.96 3.06
N GLU A 73 15.05 15.00 4.35
CA GLU A 73 15.90 13.98 5.00
C GLU A 73 15.25 12.58 5.07
N LEU A 74 13.96 12.46 4.70
CA LEU A 74 13.23 11.19 4.59
C LEU A 74 13.70 10.30 3.42
N PHE A 75 14.44 10.85 2.46
CA PHE A 75 14.94 10.10 1.31
C PHE A 75 16.47 10.01 1.36
N SER A 76 17.00 8.83 1.68
CA SER A 76 18.44 8.63 1.63
C SER A 76 18.95 8.57 0.19
N LYS A 77 20.25 8.84 0.03
CA LYS A 77 20.93 8.73 -1.26
C LYS A 77 20.90 7.32 -1.87
N ARG A 78 20.56 6.27 -1.11
CA ARG A 78 20.39 4.92 -1.65
C ARG A 78 18.94 4.67 -2.09
N ASP A 79 17.97 5.31 -1.46
CA ASP A 79 16.56 5.22 -1.88
C ASP A 79 16.37 5.91 -3.26
N LEU A 80 17.04 7.04 -3.46
CA LEU A 80 17.06 7.82 -4.71
C LEU A 80 18.02 7.26 -5.79
N ASP A 81 18.79 6.21 -5.50
CA ASP A 81 19.80 5.63 -6.42
C ASP A 81 19.41 4.21 -6.86
N PRO A 82 18.76 4.06 -8.03
CA PRO A 82 18.37 2.77 -8.58
C PRO A 82 19.52 2.03 -9.29
N SER A 83 20.79 2.42 -9.14
CA SER A 83 21.90 1.77 -9.84
C SER A 83 22.27 0.40 -9.26
N TYR A 84 22.60 -0.55 -10.14
CA TYR A 84 22.86 -1.95 -9.80
C TYR A 84 24.05 -2.60 -10.57
N THR A 85 25.11 -1.83 -10.85
CA THR A 85 26.20 -2.27 -11.73
C THR A 85 27.07 -3.43 -11.20
N GLU A 86 27.10 -3.67 -9.90
CA GLU A 86 27.90 -4.75 -9.27
C GLU A 86 26.97 -5.80 -8.63
N VAL A 87 26.35 -6.62 -9.48
CA VAL A 87 25.46 -7.72 -9.08
C VAL A 87 26.25 -8.78 -8.27
N THR A 88 25.75 -9.07 -7.06
CA THR A 88 26.29 -10.05 -6.11
C THR A 88 25.85 -11.48 -6.42
N ALA A 89 24.62 -11.64 -6.93
CA ALA A 89 24.19 -12.85 -7.62
C ALA A 89 23.07 -12.59 -8.63
N ALA A 90 23.09 -13.30 -9.76
CA ALA A 90 21.99 -13.36 -10.71
C ALA A 90 21.15 -14.61 -10.42
N ILE A 91 19.87 -14.41 -10.11
CA ILE A 91 18.89 -15.44 -9.74
C ILE A 91 17.96 -15.66 -10.95
N THR A 92 17.95 -16.89 -11.46
CA THR A 92 17.06 -17.31 -12.56
C THR A 92 15.96 -18.20 -12.01
N LEU A 93 14.71 -17.78 -12.21
CA LEU A 93 13.51 -18.48 -11.77
C LEU A 93 13.00 -19.40 -12.89
N SER A 94 12.60 -20.63 -12.55
CA SER A 94 12.33 -21.70 -13.53
C SER A 94 11.20 -22.63 -13.07
N GLY A 95 9.99 -22.06 -13.02
CA GLY A 95 8.74 -22.76 -12.74
C GLY A 95 8.64 -23.18 -11.29
N ASP A 96 8.98 -24.44 -11.00
CA ASP A 96 8.92 -25.02 -9.65
C ASP A 96 10.31 -25.04 -8.97
N THR A 97 11.29 -24.35 -9.57
CA THR A 97 12.70 -24.32 -9.15
C THR A 97 13.34 -22.96 -9.44
N ALA A 98 14.51 -22.70 -8.85
CA ALA A 98 15.38 -21.59 -9.20
C ALA A 98 16.86 -22.00 -9.27
N SER A 99 17.70 -21.16 -9.86
CA SER A 99 19.16 -21.24 -9.83
C SER A 99 19.77 -19.86 -9.55
N ALA A 100 21.03 -19.83 -9.11
CA ALA A 100 21.78 -18.59 -8.91
C ALA A 100 23.23 -18.74 -9.36
N ASP A 101 23.77 -17.69 -9.98
CA ASP A 101 25.20 -17.49 -10.24
C ASP A 101 25.69 -16.31 -9.38
N GLY A 102 26.61 -16.57 -8.44
CA GLY A 102 27.06 -15.61 -7.43
C GLY A 102 27.12 -16.19 -6.01
N GLN A 103 26.99 -15.32 -5.00
CA GLN A 103 27.08 -15.70 -3.58
C GLN A 103 25.92 -15.14 -2.74
N GLY A 104 25.73 -15.70 -1.54
CA GLY A 104 24.72 -15.22 -0.60
C GLY A 104 23.29 -15.67 -0.87
N VAL A 105 23.10 -16.64 -1.77
CA VAL A 105 21.79 -17.23 -2.10
C VAL A 105 21.79 -18.71 -1.71
N GLN A 106 20.75 -19.14 -1.01
CA GLN A 106 20.44 -20.54 -0.71
C GLN A 106 19.14 -20.91 -1.42
N ILE A 107 19.06 -22.06 -2.08
CA ILE A 107 17.87 -22.47 -2.85
C ILE A 107 17.42 -23.85 -2.37
N SER A 108 16.13 -23.95 -2.03
CA SER A 108 15.46 -25.17 -1.59
C SER A 108 14.18 -25.36 -2.39
N GLY A 109 14.30 -25.93 -3.60
CA GLY A 109 13.19 -26.04 -4.54
C GLY A 109 12.82 -24.67 -5.11
N SER A 110 11.61 -24.22 -4.79
CA SER A 110 11.05 -22.91 -5.17
C SER A 110 11.24 -21.81 -4.10
N SER A 111 11.81 -22.14 -2.94
CA SER A 111 12.22 -21.14 -1.94
C SER A 111 13.66 -20.68 -2.21
N VAL A 112 13.85 -19.37 -2.37
CA VAL A 112 15.14 -18.72 -2.59
C VAL A 112 15.42 -17.78 -1.42
N THR A 113 16.42 -18.09 -0.59
CA THR A 113 16.78 -17.29 0.58
C THR A 113 18.08 -16.52 0.34
N ILE A 114 18.02 -15.20 0.46
CA ILE A 114 19.16 -14.29 0.44
C ILE A 114 19.65 -14.07 1.87
N THR A 115 20.95 -14.26 2.11
CA THR A 115 21.54 -14.36 3.46
C THR A 115 22.73 -13.44 3.72
N GLN A 116 22.91 -12.37 2.93
CA GLN A 116 23.95 -11.35 3.13
C GLN A 116 23.57 -10.03 2.42
N GLU A 117 24.31 -8.97 2.71
CA GLU A 117 24.28 -7.71 1.97
C GLU A 117 24.74 -7.91 0.51
N GLY A 118 24.04 -7.24 -0.42
CA GLY A 118 24.34 -7.36 -1.84
C GLY A 118 23.21 -6.93 -2.77
N ILE A 119 23.51 -7.01 -4.07
CA ILE A 119 22.62 -6.68 -5.19
C ILE A 119 22.26 -7.98 -5.92
N TYR A 120 20.97 -8.26 -6.04
CA TYR A 120 20.42 -9.53 -6.50
C TYR A 120 19.53 -9.30 -7.72
N LEU A 121 19.99 -9.70 -8.90
CA LEU A 121 19.23 -9.57 -10.16
C LEU A 121 18.31 -10.77 -10.33
N ILE A 122 16.99 -10.56 -10.38
CA ILE A 122 15.96 -11.62 -10.37
C ILE A 122 15.16 -11.57 -11.66
N SER A 123 15.07 -12.70 -12.36
CA SER A 123 14.35 -12.82 -13.65
C SER A 123 13.73 -14.22 -13.83
N GLY A 124 12.67 -14.32 -14.65
CA GLY A 124 11.95 -15.56 -14.92
C GLY A 124 10.75 -15.80 -14.00
N THR A 125 10.23 -17.03 -13.98
CA THR A 125 8.95 -17.35 -13.32
C THR A 125 9.10 -18.35 -12.15
N LEU A 126 8.43 -18.11 -11.03
CA LEU A 126 8.11 -19.10 -9.98
C LEU A 126 6.59 -19.33 -9.90
N ASN A 127 6.15 -20.58 -10.03
CA ASN A 127 4.73 -20.98 -10.01
C ASN A 127 4.15 -21.11 -8.60
N ASP A 128 5.01 -21.45 -7.62
CA ASP A 128 4.68 -21.63 -6.20
C ASP A 128 5.96 -21.51 -5.36
N GLY A 129 6.44 -20.30 -5.15
CA GLY A 129 7.75 -20.04 -4.57
C GLY A 129 7.88 -18.65 -3.96
N GLN A 130 8.99 -18.40 -3.28
CA GLN A 130 9.20 -17.20 -2.46
C GLN A 130 10.65 -16.73 -2.57
N ILE A 131 10.85 -15.42 -2.68
CA ILE A 131 12.12 -14.77 -2.39
C ILE A 131 12.10 -14.36 -0.91
N ILE A 132 13.03 -14.89 -0.12
CA ILE A 132 13.11 -14.64 1.32
C ILE A 132 14.39 -13.86 1.59
N VAL A 133 14.32 -12.73 2.29
CA VAL A 133 15.49 -11.98 2.74
C VAL A 133 15.66 -12.19 4.25
N ASN A 134 16.78 -12.81 4.62
CA ASN A 134 17.08 -13.22 5.99
C ASN A 134 18.58 -13.01 6.26
N ALA A 135 18.97 -11.75 6.46
CA ALA A 135 20.33 -11.27 6.45
C ALA A 135 20.53 -10.15 7.50
N ASP A 136 20.88 -10.53 8.73
CA ASP A 136 21.06 -9.64 9.90
C ASP A 136 21.66 -8.26 9.55
N LYS A 137 20.83 -7.21 9.63
CA LYS A 137 21.18 -5.80 9.39
C LYS A 137 21.82 -5.50 8.02
N ALA A 138 21.51 -6.30 7.00
CA ALA A 138 22.02 -6.11 5.65
C ALA A 138 21.16 -5.16 4.81
N LYS A 139 21.79 -4.40 3.90
CA LYS A 139 21.11 -3.66 2.83
C LYS A 139 21.01 -4.51 1.57
N VAL A 140 19.82 -5.05 1.33
CA VAL A 140 19.60 -6.03 0.25
C VAL A 140 18.83 -5.36 -0.88
N GLN A 141 19.43 -5.33 -2.06
CA GLN A 141 18.79 -4.76 -3.26
C GLN A 141 18.33 -5.87 -4.21
N LEU A 142 17.01 -6.07 -4.26
CA LEU A 142 16.33 -6.96 -5.19
C LEU A 142 16.04 -6.20 -6.48
N VAL A 143 16.76 -6.50 -7.55
CA VAL A 143 16.55 -5.90 -8.88
C VAL A 143 15.63 -6.84 -9.66
N LEU A 144 14.39 -6.41 -9.90
CA LEU A 144 13.40 -7.19 -10.62
C LEU A 144 13.47 -6.85 -12.11
N ASP A 145 13.87 -7.83 -12.93
CA ASP A 145 14.04 -7.71 -14.38
C ASP A 145 13.32 -8.85 -15.12
N GLY A 146 11.99 -8.73 -15.20
CA GLY A 146 11.13 -9.77 -15.77
C GLY A 146 10.87 -10.93 -14.81
N ALA A 147 10.70 -10.62 -13.52
CA ALA A 147 10.36 -11.59 -12.48
C ALA A 147 8.83 -11.77 -12.35
N ASP A 148 8.35 -13.01 -12.42
CA ASP A 148 6.95 -13.40 -12.20
C ASP A 148 6.88 -14.43 -11.07
N ILE A 149 6.56 -14.02 -9.85
CA ILE A 149 6.61 -14.87 -8.65
C ILE A 149 5.22 -15.03 -8.08
N THR A 150 4.70 -16.26 -8.14
CA THR A 150 3.49 -16.69 -7.44
C THR A 150 3.86 -17.50 -6.19
N SER A 151 3.29 -17.15 -5.04
CA SER A 151 3.33 -17.90 -3.78
C SER A 151 1.89 -18.19 -3.35
N LYS A 152 1.48 -19.46 -3.21
CA LYS A 152 0.07 -19.80 -2.90
C LYS A 152 -0.26 -19.87 -1.40
N THR A 153 0.66 -19.49 -0.52
CA THR A 153 0.56 -19.76 0.93
C THR A 153 1.15 -18.67 1.84
N SER A 154 1.79 -17.65 1.28
CA SER A 154 2.66 -16.68 1.95
C SER A 154 2.92 -15.50 1.02
N ALA A 155 3.66 -14.49 1.46
CA ALA A 155 4.23 -13.47 0.60
C ALA A 155 5.04 -14.07 -0.58
N ALA A 156 5.12 -13.32 -1.69
CA ALA A 156 6.01 -13.61 -2.82
C ALA A 156 7.44 -13.09 -2.55
N ILE A 157 7.55 -11.97 -1.84
CA ILE A 157 8.79 -11.45 -1.26
C ILE A 157 8.61 -11.30 0.25
N LEU A 158 9.45 -11.99 1.03
CA LEU A 158 9.38 -12.08 2.49
C LEU A 158 10.70 -11.63 3.14
N GLY A 159 10.76 -10.38 3.58
CA GLY A 159 11.81 -9.89 4.48
C GLY A 159 11.54 -10.35 5.92
N THR A 160 12.41 -11.19 6.47
CA THR A 160 12.33 -11.64 7.87
C THR A 160 13.31 -10.93 8.79
N ASP A 161 14.47 -10.55 8.26
CA ASP A 161 15.60 -9.93 8.98
C ASP A 161 16.51 -9.17 7.97
N SER A 162 16.68 -7.87 8.14
CA SER A 162 17.49 -6.96 7.29
C SER A 162 17.75 -5.61 7.99
N ASP A 163 18.39 -4.63 7.32
CA ASP A 163 18.36 -3.20 7.72
C ASP A 163 17.42 -2.40 6.79
N LYS A 164 17.46 -2.69 5.49
CA LYS A 164 16.50 -2.18 4.48
C LYS A 164 16.51 -3.07 3.24
N ILE A 165 15.33 -3.34 2.68
CA ILE A 165 15.18 -4.03 1.39
C ILE A 165 14.79 -3.02 0.30
N PHE A 166 15.65 -2.89 -0.71
CA PHE A 166 15.40 -2.09 -1.91
C PHE A 166 14.83 -2.99 -3.00
N ILE A 167 13.68 -2.65 -3.56
CA ILE A 167 13.04 -3.30 -4.69
C ILE A 167 13.20 -2.36 -5.89
N THR A 168 14.24 -2.62 -6.69
CA THR A 168 14.59 -1.84 -7.88
C THR A 168 13.94 -2.43 -9.12
N LEU A 169 13.09 -1.67 -9.80
CA LEU A 169 12.44 -2.09 -11.04
C LEU A 169 13.32 -1.72 -12.23
N ALA A 170 13.94 -2.73 -12.86
CA ALA A 170 14.86 -2.55 -13.99
C ALA A 170 14.19 -1.81 -15.17
N GLU A 171 14.95 -1.02 -15.93
CA GLU A 171 14.39 -0.15 -16.99
C GLU A 171 13.64 -0.97 -18.05
N GLY A 172 12.37 -0.62 -18.30
CA GLY A 172 11.51 -1.32 -19.27
C GLY A 172 11.02 -2.71 -18.84
N SER A 173 11.44 -3.21 -17.67
CA SER A 173 11.01 -4.51 -17.15
C SER A 173 9.52 -4.53 -16.76
N LYS A 174 8.96 -5.75 -16.75
CA LYS A 174 7.58 -6.03 -16.30
C LYS A 174 7.63 -7.16 -15.29
N ASN A 175 7.25 -6.87 -14.07
CA ASN A 175 7.36 -7.79 -12.94
C ASN A 175 5.96 -8.03 -12.36
N THR A 176 5.69 -9.27 -11.95
CA THR A 176 4.44 -9.68 -11.33
C THR A 176 4.75 -10.40 -10.03
N LEU A 177 4.14 -9.98 -8.94
CA LEU A 177 4.18 -10.67 -7.65
C LEU A 177 2.74 -11.02 -7.28
N THR A 178 2.49 -12.29 -6.99
CA THR A 178 1.17 -12.80 -6.58
C THR A 178 1.34 -13.65 -5.34
N GLY A 179 0.61 -13.35 -4.29
CA GLY A 179 0.74 -14.04 -3.00
C GLY A 179 0.22 -13.17 -1.87
N GLY A 180 0.63 -13.50 -0.65
CA GLY A 180 -0.16 -13.17 0.53
C GLY A 180 -0.93 -14.40 0.99
N ASN A 181 -1.55 -14.25 2.14
CA ASN A 181 -2.42 -15.24 2.78
C ASN A 181 -3.04 -14.54 4.00
N ALA A 182 -4.36 -14.29 3.97
CA ALA A 182 -5.06 -13.58 5.04
C ALA A 182 -5.00 -14.30 6.41
N ASP A 183 -4.82 -15.63 6.42
CA ASP A 183 -4.70 -16.45 7.63
C ASP A 183 -3.25 -16.54 8.17
N SER A 184 -2.31 -15.73 7.65
CA SER A 184 -0.88 -15.79 8.03
C SER A 184 -0.42 -14.66 8.98
N GLU A 185 0.66 -14.91 9.72
CA GLU A 185 1.31 -13.93 10.63
C GLU A 185 1.94 -12.74 9.87
N THR A 186 2.08 -12.85 8.54
CA THR A 186 2.66 -11.85 7.63
C THR A 186 1.76 -11.69 6.39
N PRO A 187 0.53 -11.19 6.55
CA PRO A 187 -0.52 -11.32 5.55
C PRO A 187 -0.40 -10.24 4.46
N ALA A 188 0.64 -10.34 3.63
CA ALA A 188 0.87 -9.45 2.50
C ALA A 188 1.57 -10.15 1.31
N CYS A 189 1.43 -9.62 0.09
CA CYS A 189 2.15 -10.15 -1.08
C CYS A 189 3.64 -9.77 -1.06
N ILE A 190 3.95 -8.54 -0.66
CA ILE A 190 5.30 -8.11 -0.26
C ILE A 190 5.24 -7.83 1.24
N PHE A 191 6.04 -8.54 2.04
CA PHE A 191 6.17 -8.31 3.48
C PHE A 191 7.61 -8.05 3.87
N SER A 192 7.84 -7.16 4.84
CA SER A 192 9.13 -7.00 5.51
C SER A 192 8.98 -6.77 7.02
N SER A 193 9.89 -7.36 7.80
CA SER A 193 10.13 -7.02 9.21
C SER A 193 10.67 -5.60 9.39
N ASP A 194 11.37 -5.08 8.38
CA ASP A 194 12.19 -3.87 8.43
C ASP A 194 11.87 -2.96 7.22
N SER A 195 12.54 -1.83 7.08
CA SER A 195 12.28 -0.83 6.03
C SER A 195 12.22 -1.37 4.59
N LEU A 196 11.21 -0.94 3.83
CA LEU A 196 11.09 -1.21 2.39
C LEU A 196 11.40 0.05 1.56
N THR A 197 11.91 -0.13 0.34
CA THR A 197 12.09 0.97 -0.61
C THR A 197 11.88 0.54 -2.06
N PHE A 198 11.07 1.28 -2.81
CA PHE A 198 10.78 1.02 -4.22
C PHE A 198 11.38 2.10 -5.12
N ASN A 199 12.21 1.70 -6.08
CA ASN A 199 12.87 2.64 -7.00
C ASN A 199 13.09 2.05 -8.40
N GLY A 200 13.65 2.85 -9.32
CA GLY A 200 13.85 2.48 -10.72
C GLY A 200 12.76 3.02 -11.64
N SER A 201 12.64 2.45 -12.84
CA SER A 201 11.75 2.92 -13.91
C SER A 201 10.93 1.82 -14.58
N GLY A 202 11.15 0.55 -14.20
CA GLY A 202 10.34 -0.59 -14.65
C GLY A 202 8.90 -0.57 -14.10
N SER A 203 8.23 -1.70 -14.26
CA SER A 203 6.85 -1.89 -13.81
C SER A 203 6.69 -3.11 -12.91
N LEU A 204 5.77 -3.01 -11.95
CA LEU A 204 5.48 -4.01 -10.94
C LEU A 204 3.96 -4.11 -10.72
N THR A 205 3.40 -5.30 -10.92
CA THR A 205 2.03 -5.64 -10.50
C THR A 205 2.10 -6.51 -9.25
N VAL A 206 1.45 -6.09 -8.17
CA VAL A 206 1.30 -6.84 -6.91
C VAL A 206 -0.15 -7.30 -6.80
N ASN A 207 -0.39 -8.58 -6.54
CA ASN A 207 -1.72 -9.15 -6.37
C ASN A 207 -1.79 -9.91 -5.03
N SER A 208 -2.75 -9.56 -4.17
CA SER A 208 -2.91 -10.10 -2.83
C SER A 208 -4.36 -10.39 -2.44
N ASP A 209 -4.56 -11.51 -1.74
CA ASP A 209 -5.79 -11.84 -1.00
C ASP A 209 -5.80 -11.25 0.43
N ALA A 210 -4.76 -10.49 0.78
CA ALA A 210 -4.57 -9.82 2.05
C ALA A 210 -4.06 -8.38 1.79
N ASP A 211 -3.13 -7.87 2.60
CA ASP A 211 -2.48 -6.56 2.34
C ASP A 211 -1.63 -6.66 1.06
N GLY A 212 -1.50 -5.57 0.28
CA GLY A 212 -0.69 -5.58 -0.95
C GLY A 212 0.81 -5.57 -0.65
N ILE A 213 1.27 -4.44 -0.08
CA ILE A 213 2.66 -4.19 0.30
C ILE A 213 2.68 -3.79 1.77
N ARG A 214 3.50 -4.46 2.60
CA ARG A 214 3.56 -4.20 4.04
C ARG A 214 4.99 -4.18 4.59
N SER A 215 5.29 -3.14 5.37
CA SER A 215 6.48 -3.10 6.24
C SER A 215 6.03 -3.01 7.71
N LYS A 216 6.87 -3.54 8.61
CA LYS A 216 6.77 -3.28 10.04
C LYS A 216 7.51 -2.01 10.49
N ASP A 217 8.22 -1.34 9.60
CA ASP A 217 8.86 -0.03 9.79
C ASP A 217 8.38 0.94 8.67
N ASP A 218 9.29 1.55 7.90
CA ASP A 218 8.96 2.47 6.79
C ASP A 218 8.75 1.80 5.41
N ILE A 219 8.00 2.50 4.55
CA ILE A 219 7.97 2.26 3.10
C ILE A 219 8.32 3.55 2.37
N VAL A 220 9.44 3.54 1.64
CA VAL A 220 9.85 4.66 0.76
C VAL A 220 9.57 4.32 -0.70
N ILE A 221 9.08 5.29 -1.49
CA ILE A 221 8.83 5.15 -2.93
C ILE A 221 9.50 6.33 -3.65
N THR A 222 10.48 6.06 -4.51
CA THR A 222 11.18 7.11 -5.28
C THR A 222 11.02 6.97 -6.80
N GLY A 223 10.40 5.89 -7.26
CA GLY A 223 10.16 5.66 -8.69
C GLY A 223 9.41 4.36 -8.97
N GLY A 224 9.35 4.00 -10.25
CA GLY A 224 8.65 2.82 -10.75
C GLY A 224 7.19 3.07 -11.15
N ASN A 225 6.63 2.11 -11.88
CA ASN A 225 5.21 2.04 -12.24
C ASN A 225 4.59 0.86 -11.48
N ILE A 226 3.93 1.15 -10.35
CA ILE A 226 3.51 0.13 -9.38
C ILE A 226 1.98 0.05 -9.38
N THR A 227 1.43 -1.12 -9.69
CA THR A 227 0.00 -1.44 -9.53
C THR A 227 -0.15 -2.43 -8.39
N VAL A 228 -0.98 -2.10 -7.40
CA VAL A 228 -1.26 -2.95 -6.23
C VAL A 228 -2.74 -3.30 -6.23
N ASN A 229 -3.05 -4.60 -6.28
CA ASN A 229 -4.39 -5.15 -6.12
C ASN A 229 -4.43 -5.94 -4.82
N ALA A 230 -5.17 -5.46 -3.82
CA ALA A 230 -5.21 -6.02 -2.47
C ALA A 230 -6.66 -6.22 -2.00
N ALA A 231 -6.95 -7.33 -1.32
CA ALA A 231 -8.25 -7.57 -0.72
C ALA A 231 -8.40 -6.91 0.67
N ALA A 232 -7.29 -6.55 1.33
CA ALA A 232 -7.24 -5.70 2.52
C ALA A 232 -6.60 -4.34 2.17
N ASP A 233 -5.62 -3.87 2.93
CA ASP A 233 -4.96 -2.57 2.68
C ASP A 233 -3.99 -2.64 1.50
N GLY A 234 -3.93 -1.59 0.67
CA GLY A 234 -3.04 -1.53 -0.50
C GLY A 234 -1.56 -1.45 -0.12
N ILE A 235 -1.14 -0.33 0.46
CA ILE A 235 0.24 -0.07 0.88
C ILE A 235 0.25 0.33 2.35
N LYS A 236 0.95 -0.43 3.20
CA LYS A 236 0.80 -0.41 4.66
C LYS A 236 2.16 -0.35 5.38
N GLY A 237 2.57 0.86 5.76
CA GLY A 237 3.71 1.07 6.65
C GLY A 237 3.28 0.97 8.12
N LYS A 238 4.24 0.70 9.02
CA LYS A 238 4.03 0.98 10.45
C LYS A 238 4.37 2.44 10.73
N ASP A 239 5.62 2.80 10.45
CA ASP A 239 6.22 4.00 11.01
C ASP A 239 6.03 5.22 10.13
N TYR A 240 6.25 5.08 8.82
CA TYR A 240 5.79 6.05 7.85
C TYR A 240 5.71 5.47 6.44
N ILE A 241 5.01 6.19 5.56
CA ILE A 241 5.14 6.04 4.11
C ILE A 241 5.66 7.37 3.55
N ALA A 242 6.72 7.34 2.75
CA ALA A 242 7.29 8.53 2.11
C ALA A 242 7.43 8.33 0.59
N ALA A 243 6.89 9.25 -0.21
CA ALA A 243 6.97 9.19 -1.68
C ALA A 243 7.63 10.43 -2.29
N ALA A 244 8.71 10.23 -3.04
CA ALA A 244 9.41 11.26 -3.83
C ALA A 244 9.00 11.26 -5.32
N GLY A 245 8.21 10.27 -5.75
CA GLY A 245 7.78 10.11 -7.13
C GLY A 245 7.24 8.70 -7.42
N GLY A 246 7.21 8.35 -8.71
CA GLY A 246 6.61 7.10 -9.21
C GLY A 246 5.19 7.29 -9.73
N ASN A 247 4.67 6.26 -10.40
CA ASN A 247 3.28 6.17 -10.85
C ASN A 247 2.63 4.98 -10.15
N ILE A 248 1.72 5.26 -9.22
CA ILE A 248 1.22 4.32 -8.23
C ILE A 248 -0.29 4.16 -8.41
N THR A 249 -0.72 2.97 -8.81
CA THR A 249 -2.13 2.57 -8.87
C THR A 249 -2.42 1.60 -7.73
N VAL A 250 -3.45 1.86 -6.93
CA VAL A 250 -3.87 1.01 -5.80
C VAL A 250 -5.36 0.70 -5.92
N ASN A 251 -5.69 -0.58 -5.90
CA ASN A 251 -7.06 -1.10 -5.81
C ASN A 251 -7.13 -1.92 -4.51
N ALA A 252 -7.74 -1.37 -3.46
CA ALA A 252 -7.75 -1.93 -2.11
C ALA A 252 -9.17 -2.27 -1.62
N GLY A 253 -9.32 -3.40 -0.93
CA GLY A 253 -10.58 -3.78 -0.28
C GLY A 253 -10.83 -3.04 1.05
N GLU A 254 -9.77 -2.66 1.76
CA GLU A 254 -9.80 -1.77 2.91
C GLU A 254 -9.22 -0.39 2.52
N ASP A 255 -8.11 0.05 3.11
CA ASP A 255 -7.54 1.39 2.88
C ASP A 255 -6.48 1.39 1.76
N GLY A 256 -6.41 2.48 0.99
CA GLY A 256 -5.46 2.58 -0.14
C GLY A 256 -4.00 2.65 0.31
N ILE A 257 -3.64 3.71 1.03
CA ILE A 257 -2.28 3.95 1.56
C ILE A 257 -2.39 4.26 3.06
N LYS A 258 -1.69 3.51 3.91
CA LYS A 258 -1.93 3.46 5.36
C LYS A 258 -0.63 3.48 6.18
N SER A 259 -0.58 4.33 7.19
CA SER A 259 0.45 4.35 8.24
C SER A 259 -0.21 4.13 9.60
N THR A 260 0.46 3.48 10.57
CA THR A 260 -0.24 2.86 11.72
C THR A 260 0.44 3.00 13.09
N ASN A 261 1.59 3.68 13.20
CA ASN A 261 2.25 3.87 14.49
C ASN A 261 1.66 5.05 15.29
N ALA A 262 0.82 4.72 16.27
CA ALA A 262 0.19 5.68 17.20
C ALA A 262 1.01 5.96 18.48
N VAL A 263 2.22 5.41 18.62
CA VAL A 263 2.91 5.27 19.90
C VAL A 263 4.30 5.91 19.93
N ASP A 264 5.08 5.75 18.86
CA ASP A 264 6.45 6.28 18.80
C ASP A 264 6.49 7.72 18.29
N GLU A 265 7.23 8.59 18.99
CA GLU A 265 7.24 10.03 18.73
C GLU A 265 7.81 10.35 17.34
N GLY A 266 7.02 11.03 16.51
CA GLY A 266 7.38 11.38 15.13
C GLY A 266 7.11 10.29 14.09
N MET A 267 6.40 9.22 14.44
CA MET A 267 5.94 8.17 13.52
C MET A 267 4.43 8.30 13.22
N GLY A 268 3.88 7.36 12.45
CA GLY A 268 2.46 7.28 12.07
C GLY A 268 2.07 8.12 10.85
N PHE A 269 3.03 8.83 10.24
CA PHE A 269 2.76 9.83 9.20
C PHE A 269 2.81 9.26 7.77
N ILE A 270 2.30 10.04 6.83
CA ILE A 270 2.45 9.83 5.38
C ILE A 270 2.95 11.14 4.76
N TYR A 271 4.05 11.07 4.00
CA TYR A 271 4.65 12.19 3.30
C TYR A 271 4.69 11.95 1.78
N ILE A 272 4.24 12.92 0.99
CA ILE A 272 4.31 12.85 -0.48
C ILE A 272 4.90 14.17 -1.01
N GLU A 273 6.10 14.10 -1.59
CA GLU A 273 6.80 15.21 -2.21
C GLU A 273 6.41 15.39 -3.69
N ASP A 274 6.19 14.27 -4.40
CA ASP A 274 5.80 14.22 -5.80
C ASP A 274 5.27 12.81 -6.20
N GLY A 275 4.78 12.67 -7.43
CA GLY A 275 4.34 11.40 -8.02
C GLY A 275 2.92 11.45 -8.60
N THR A 276 2.46 10.33 -9.17
CA THR A 276 1.07 10.19 -9.65
C THR A 276 0.39 9.04 -8.91
N PHE A 277 -0.78 9.30 -8.33
CA PHE A 277 -1.52 8.36 -7.49
C PHE A 277 -2.94 8.16 -8.02
N VAL A 278 -3.29 6.91 -8.34
CA VAL A 278 -4.66 6.49 -8.67
C VAL A 278 -5.08 5.47 -7.62
N ILE A 279 -6.05 5.81 -6.77
CA ILE A 279 -6.44 5.00 -5.61
C ILE A 279 -7.94 4.73 -5.68
N GLU A 280 -8.31 3.46 -5.80
CA GLU A 280 -9.66 2.97 -5.52
C GLU A 280 -9.63 2.15 -4.23
N SER A 281 -10.43 2.51 -3.23
CA SER A 281 -10.43 1.86 -1.92
C SER A 281 -11.82 1.66 -1.31
N GLY A 282 -11.99 0.58 -0.53
CA GLY A 282 -13.24 0.27 0.17
C GLY A 282 -13.51 1.17 1.38
N ASN A 283 -12.44 1.58 2.09
CA ASN A 283 -12.49 2.45 3.27
C ASN A 283 -11.94 3.85 2.91
N ASP A 284 -10.81 4.28 3.48
CA ASP A 284 -10.15 5.56 3.19
C ASP A 284 -9.17 5.45 2.02
N GLY A 285 -8.95 6.55 1.30
CA GLY A 285 -7.97 6.60 0.20
C GLY A 285 -6.53 6.65 0.73
N ILE A 286 -6.30 7.52 1.70
CA ILE A 286 -5.01 7.69 2.39
C ILE A 286 -5.30 7.91 3.88
N GLN A 287 -4.84 7.01 4.75
CA GLN A 287 -4.98 7.08 6.20
C GLN A 287 -3.60 7.16 6.87
N ALA A 288 -3.23 8.36 7.34
CA ALA A 288 -2.15 8.51 8.30
C ALA A 288 -2.73 8.39 9.73
N GLU A 289 -1.96 7.83 10.66
CA GLU A 289 -2.31 7.78 12.08
C GLU A 289 -2.02 9.12 12.79
N THR A 290 -1.01 9.86 12.32
CA THR A 290 -0.63 11.17 12.86
C THR A 290 -0.82 12.30 11.84
N ASP A 291 0.09 12.44 10.87
CA ASP A 291 0.13 13.54 9.90
C ASP A 291 0.10 13.05 8.45
N LEU A 292 -0.73 13.67 7.61
CA LEU A 292 -0.66 13.56 6.15
C LEU A 292 -0.14 14.87 5.56
N ASN A 293 1.06 14.83 4.98
CA ASN A 293 1.72 15.99 4.38
C ASN A 293 1.98 15.74 2.89
N ILE A 294 1.29 16.50 2.04
CA ILE A 294 1.42 16.44 0.58
C ILE A 294 2.01 17.78 0.11
N SER A 295 3.25 17.75 -0.38
CA SER A 295 3.97 18.89 -0.95
C SER A 295 3.85 18.98 -2.48
N GLY A 296 3.41 17.90 -3.15
CA GLY A 296 3.25 17.82 -4.60
C GLY A 296 2.64 16.49 -5.05
N GLY A 297 2.58 16.28 -6.37
CA GLY A 297 2.01 15.11 -7.02
C GLY A 297 0.56 15.27 -7.52
N ASP A 298 0.17 14.40 -8.44
CA ASP A 298 -1.16 14.29 -9.05
C ASP A 298 -1.97 13.16 -8.40
N PHE A 299 -3.25 13.39 -8.09
CA PHE A 299 -4.09 12.44 -7.35
C PHE A 299 -5.45 12.23 -8.03
N THR A 300 -5.86 10.97 -8.16
CA THR A 300 -7.24 10.54 -8.45
C THR A 300 -7.63 9.51 -7.39
N VAL A 301 -8.63 9.83 -6.55
CA VAL A 301 -9.01 9.00 -5.39
C VAL A 301 -10.51 8.74 -5.38
N THR A 302 -10.89 7.47 -5.36
CA THR A 302 -12.26 6.98 -5.20
C THR A 302 -12.31 6.08 -3.98
N SER A 303 -12.71 6.62 -2.83
CA SER A 303 -12.81 5.87 -1.57
C SER A 303 -14.27 5.66 -1.17
N GLY A 304 -14.59 4.57 -0.46
CA GLY A 304 -15.95 4.26 0.03
C GLY A 304 -16.99 4.07 -1.08
N GLY A 305 -16.59 3.69 -2.29
CA GLY A 305 -17.45 3.64 -3.48
C GLY A 305 -17.69 4.98 -4.18
N GLY A 306 -17.10 6.07 -3.68
CA GLY A 306 -17.19 7.40 -4.27
C GLY A 306 -18.51 8.13 -4.01
N SER A 307 -18.71 9.28 -4.67
CA SER A 307 -19.80 10.20 -4.35
C SER A 307 -21.21 9.67 -4.65
N SER A 308 -21.36 8.63 -5.47
CA SER A 308 -22.66 7.99 -5.75
C SER A 308 -23.22 7.23 -4.54
N GLU A 309 -22.36 6.65 -3.72
CA GLU A 309 -22.74 5.87 -2.53
C GLU A 309 -22.92 6.74 -1.27
N SER A 310 -22.78 8.07 -1.40
CA SER A 310 -22.91 9.02 -0.30
C SER A 310 -24.35 9.15 0.20
N ALA A 311 -24.70 8.36 1.21
CA ALA A 311 -26.03 8.36 1.83
C ALA A 311 -26.35 9.61 2.70
N LYS A 312 -25.44 10.57 2.85
CA LYS A 312 -25.61 11.76 3.71
C LYS A 312 -25.87 13.04 2.92
N THR A 313 -27.14 13.37 2.70
CA THR A 313 -27.56 14.71 2.27
C THR A 313 -27.67 15.65 3.48
N HIS A 314 -26.92 16.75 3.50
CA HIS A 314 -27.10 17.81 4.50
C HIS A 314 -28.33 18.65 4.13
N SER A 315 -29.47 18.40 4.77
CA SER A 315 -30.74 19.09 4.48
C SER A 315 -30.93 20.40 5.24
N ASP A 316 -30.07 20.71 6.20
CA ASP A 316 -30.18 21.89 7.05
C ASP A 316 -29.29 23.05 6.52
N PHE A 317 -29.89 24.24 6.37
CA PHE A 317 -29.19 25.52 6.13
C PHE A 317 -29.19 26.38 7.41
N GLY A 318 -29.21 25.73 8.57
CA GLY A 318 -29.29 26.33 9.90
C GLY A 318 -28.01 27.04 10.33
N PHE A 319 -28.00 28.36 10.18
CA PHE A 319 -27.23 29.22 11.09
C PHE A 319 -28.03 29.36 12.40
N GLY A 320 -27.50 28.82 13.50
CA GLY A 320 -28.09 28.86 14.85
C GLY A 320 -27.04 29.04 15.93
#